data_AF-A0A5S4EW32-F1
#
_entry.id   AF-A0A5S4EW32-F1
#
_cell.length_a   1.000
_cell.length_b   1.000
_cell.length_c   1.000
_cell.angle_alpha   90.00
_cell.angle_beta   90.00
_cell.angle_gamma   90.00
#
_symmetry.space_group_name_H-M   'P 1'
#
loop_
_entity.id
_entity.type
_entity.pdbx_description
1 polymer ?
#
loop_
_entity_poly.entity_id
_entity_poly.type
_entity_poly.pdbx_seq_one_letter_code
_entity_poly.pdbx_strand_id
1 'polypeptide(L)' 'MLGTIRIPRLGPGRPRTRPDSLTADKAYSSRANRAYLRRRKIRHTIP' A
#
# COMPACT_ATOMS: atom_id res chain seq x y z
N MET A 1 8.88 3.83 1.02
CA MET A 1 9.06 2.97 -0.18
C MET A 1 7.96 1.91 -0.16
N LEU A 2 6.88 2.06 -0.94
CA LEU A 2 5.74 1.10 -0.98
C LEU A 2 5.29 0.81 -2.43
N GLY A 3 6.15 1.10 -3.41
CA GLY A 3 5.81 1.05 -4.84
C GLY A 3 6.01 -0.30 -5.53
N THR A 4 6.64 -1.26 -4.85
CA THR A 4 7.09 -2.55 -5.44
C THR A 4 6.21 -3.74 -5.05
N ILE A 5 5.17 -3.53 -4.24
CA ILE A 5 4.25 -4.60 -3.84
C ILE A 5 3.36 -4.95 -5.04
N ARG A 6 3.53 -6.16 -5.55
CA ARG A 6 2.68 -6.75 -6.60
C ARG A 6 1.61 -7.58 -5.93
N ILE A 7 0.34 -7.26 -6.22
CA ILE A 7 -0.80 -8.00 -5.69
C ILE A 7 -1.26 -8.96 -6.78
N PRO A 8 -1.19 -10.28 -6.54
CA PRO A 8 -1.72 -11.26 -7.48
C PRO A 8 -3.22 -11.01 -7.67
N ARG A 9 -3.66 -11.06 -8.93
CA ARG A 9 -5.09 -11.01 -9.26
C ARG A 9 -5.60 -12.43 -9.41
N LEU A 10 -6.82 -12.68 -8.95
CA LEU A 10 -7.57 -13.87 -9.34
C LEU A 10 -8.16 -13.61 -10.73
N GLY A 11 -7.38 -13.85 -11.78
CA GLY A 11 -7.80 -13.68 -13.18
C GLY A 11 -6.68 -13.17 -14.12
N PRO A 12 -6.88 -13.28 -15.44
CA PRO A 12 -5.88 -12.85 -16.43
C PRO A 12 -5.66 -11.33 -16.40
N GLY A 13 -4.41 -10.90 -16.65
CA GLY A 13 -4.01 -9.49 -16.75
C GLY A 13 -2.87 -9.08 -15.81
N ARG A 14 -2.34 -7.86 -16.00
CA ARG A 14 -1.17 -7.34 -15.25
C ARG A 14 -1.44 -7.29 -13.74
N PRO A 15 -0.56 -7.68 -12.80
CA PRO A 15 -0.84 -7.57 -11.36
C PRO A 15 -1.30 -6.17 -10.91
N ARG A 16 -2.14 -6.09 -9.86
CA ARG A 16 -2.49 -4.79 -9.27
C ARG A 16 -1.26 -4.25 -8.53
N THR A 17 -1.00 -2.96 -8.69
CA THR A 17 0.11 -2.26 -8.01
C THR A 17 -0.38 -1.35 -6.87
N ARG A 18 -1.69 -1.25 -6.68
CA ARG A 18 -2.32 -0.48 -5.59
C ARG A 18 -3.17 -1.40 -4.71
N PRO A 19 -2.78 -1.60 -3.44
CA PRO A 19 -3.62 -2.29 -2.47
C PRO A 19 -4.84 -1.44 -2.10
N ASP A 20 -5.92 -2.13 -1.76
CA ASP A 20 -7.14 -1.50 -1.23
C ASP A 20 -6.96 -1.13 0.26
N SER A 21 -6.25 -1.98 1.01
CA SER A 21 -5.85 -1.75 2.40
C SER A 21 -4.42 -2.22 2.64
N LEU A 22 -3.69 -1.52 3.53
CA LEU A 22 -2.32 -1.83 3.91
C LEU A 22 -2.17 -1.85 5.43
N THR A 23 -1.74 -2.99 5.97
CA THR A 23 -1.30 -3.11 7.36
C THR A 23 0.22 -3.10 7.36
N ALA A 24 0.84 -2.21 8.13
CA ALA A 24 2.29 -2.14 8.25
C ALA A 24 2.70 -1.91 9.70
N ASP A 25 3.93 -2.32 10.02
CA ASP A 25 4.50 -2.16 11.34
C ASP A 25 4.98 -0.71 11.60
N LYS A 26 5.39 -0.45 12.84
CA LYS A 26 5.80 0.88 13.31
C LYS A 26 7.00 1.47 12.54
N ALA A 27 7.89 0.67 11.98
CA ALA A 27 8.99 1.14 11.15
C ALA A 27 8.51 1.86 9.88
N TYR A 28 7.25 1.63 9.47
CA TYR A 28 6.62 2.29 8.33
C TYR A 28 5.68 3.45 8.71
N SER A 29 5.64 3.86 10.00
CA SER A 29 4.79 4.95 10.53
C SER A 29 5.25 6.38 10.17
N SER A 30 6.28 6.52 9.32
CA SER A 30 6.82 7.82 8.93
C SER A 30 5.77 8.71 8.25
N ARG A 31 5.91 10.04 8.44
CA ARG A 31 5.00 11.04 7.85
C ARG A 31 4.97 10.95 6.32
N ALA A 32 6.11 10.66 5.69
CA ALA A 32 6.22 10.47 4.25
C ALA A 32 5.40 9.26 3.75
N ASN A 33 5.44 8.13 4.47
CA ASN A 33 4.64 6.96 4.12
C ASN A 33 3.14 7.25 4.30
N ARG A 34 2.73 7.91 5.39
CA ARG A 34 1.33 8.30 5.60
C ARG A 34 0.82 9.28 4.54
N ALA A 35 1.63 10.25 4.13
CA ALA A 35 1.30 11.17 3.04
C ALA A 35 1.17 10.44 1.70
N TYR A 36 2.08 9.52 1.39
CA TYR A 36 2.01 8.69 0.19
C TYR A 36 0.74 7.83 0.13
N LEU A 37 0.39 7.17 1.25
CA LEU A 37 -0.82 6.34 1.36
C LEU A 37 -2.10 7.17 1.22
N ARG A 38 -2.16 8.34 1.90
CA ARG A 38 -3.28 9.29 1.77
C ARG A 38 -3.45 9.80 0.34
N ARG A 39 -2.36 10.24 -0.30
CA ARG A 39 -2.38 10.73 -1.69
C ARG A 39 -2.89 9.66 -2.67
N ARG A 40 -2.60 8.39 -2.40
CA ARG A 40 -3.05 7.26 -3.21
C ARG A 40 -4.40 6.69 -2.80
N LYS A 41 -5.07 7.28 -1.80
CA LYS A 41 -6.35 6.83 -1.24
C LYS A 41 -6.32 5.37 -0.79
N ILE A 42 -5.17 4.92 -0.26
CA ILE A 42 -4.99 3.56 0.27
C ILE A 42 -5.39 3.58 1.75
N ARG A 43 -6.36 2.73 2.13
CA ARG A 43 -6.70 2.54 3.54
C ARG A 43 -5.49 1.92 4.23
N HIS A 44 -5.11 2.43 5.40
CA HIS A 44 -3.93 1.94 6.08
C HIS A 44 -4.12 1.88 7.58
N THR A 45 -3.59 0.81 8.17
CA THR A 45 -3.56 0.58 9.61
C THR A 45 -2.09 0.46 10.00
N ILE A 46 -1.57 1.52 10.64
CA ILE A 46 -0.19 1.59 11.14
C ILE A 46 -0.27 2.13 12.58
N PRO A 47 0.12 1.34 13.59
CA PRO A 47 0.09 1.76 14.99
C PRO A 47 1.15 2.85 15.30
#